data_AF-A0A3D4QTU0-F1
#
_entry.id   AF-A0A3D4QTU0-F1
#
_cell.length_a   1.000
_cell.length_b   1.000
_cell.length_c   1.000
_cell.angle_alpha   90.00
_cell.angle_beta   90.00
_cell.angle_gamma   90.00
#
_symmetry.space_group_name_H-M   'P 1'
#
loop_
_entity.id
_entity.type
_entity.pdbx_description
1 polymer ?
#
loop_
_entity_poly.entity_id
_entity_poly.type
_entity_poly.pdbx_seq_one_letter_code
_entity_poly.pdbx_strand_id
1 'polypeptide(L)'
;MSKKPNLLFLGIDSLRSDHMSLYGYHRLTTPHMDKFAGGGIMFQNVFSPSIPTTPGYASMLTGKDCFGTDVVALRHEGQMLDEHPTLAEVLKANGYNTTCIGFTGNAASRGFDKYMDYSGWGPDESGRSPKAENMNKVAIPELHRLAEQEEPFFLFLRHMDPHSPYLPPRPYKRIFY
;
A
#
# COMPACT_ATOMS: atom_id res chain seq x y z
N MET A 1 -7.94 -16.15 -25.59
CA MET A 1 -7.22 -15.04 -24.93
C MET A 1 -6.49 -15.61 -23.72
N SER A 2 -5.29 -15.15 -23.39
CA SER A 2 -4.59 -15.61 -22.17
C SER A 2 -5.32 -15.12 -20.91
N LYS A 3 -5.31 -15.93 -19.84
CA LYS A 3 -5.85 -15.52 -18.54
C LYS A 3 -5.14 -14.25 -18.05
N LYS A 4 -5.90 -13.22 -17.69
CA LYS A 4 -5.38 -11.98 -17.11
C LYS A 4 -4.75 -12.27 -15.73
N PRO A 5 -3.63 -11.64 -15.37
CA PRO A 5 -3.01 -11.84 -14.07
C PRO A 5 -3.78 -11.11 -12.97
N ASN A 6 -3.74 -11.68 -11.77
CA ASN A 6 -4.14 -10.99 -10.54
C ASN A 6 -3.02 -10.03 -10.11
N LEU A 7 -3.41 -8.86 -9.61
CA LEU A 7 -2.50 -7.80 -9.20
C LEU A 7 -2.62 -7.58 -7.70
N LEU A 8 -1.54 -7.86 -6.96
CA LEU A 8 -1.40 -7.51 -5.55
C LEU A 8 -0.40 -6.36 -5.44
N PHE A 9 -0.85 -5.22 -4.93
CA PHE A 9 -0.01 -4.03 -4.80
C PHE A 9 0.16 -3.66 -3.33
N LEU A 10 1.41 -3.54 -2.89
CA LEU A 10 1.78 -3.20 -1.51
C LEU A 10 2.31 -1.76 -1.48
N GLY A 11 1.50 -0.83 -0.98
CA GLY A 11 1.95 0.52 -0.62
C GLY A 11 2.35 0.53 0.85
N ILE A 12 3.60 0.93 1.16
CA ILE A 12 4.12 0.90 2.53
C ILE A 12 4.48 2.33 2.95
N ASP A 13 3.75 2.88 3.92
CA ASP A 13 3.91 4.26 4.37
C ASP A 13 5.23 4.46 5.12
N SER A 14 6.00 5.47 4.72
CA SER A 14 7.24 5.90 5.36
C SER A 14 8.40 4.88 5.29
N LEU A 15 8.29 3.84 4.45
CA LEU A 15 9.39 2.92 4.19
C LEU A 15 10.50 3.60 3.38
N ARG A 16 11.76 3.40 3.80
CA ARG A 16 12.94 3.89 3.10
C ARG A 16 13.83 2.72 2.69
N SER A 17 14.33 2.74 1.47
CA SER A 17 15.23 1.71 0.94
C SER A 17 16.52 1.59 1.76
N ASP A 18 17.07 2.70 2.26
CA ASP A 18 18.30 2.71 3.05
C ASP A 18 18.20 2.03 4.43
N HIS A 19 17.00 1.59 4.84
CA HIS A 19 16.75 0.80 6.05
C HIS A 19 16.25 -0.62 5.77
N MET A 20 16.34 -1.09 4.52
CA MET A 20 15.94 -2.42 4.08
C MET A 20 17.16 -3.29 3.79
N SER A 21 17.22 -4.50 4.35
CA SER A 21 18.32 -5.45 4.06
C SER A 21 18.41 -5.79 2.57
N LEU A 22 17.26 -5.83 1.88
CA LEU A 22 17.16 -6.00 0.43
C LEU A 22 18.02 -4.98 -0.35
N TYR A 23 18.19 -3.77 0.18
CA TYR A 23 18.96 -2.69 -0.45
C TYR A 23 20.33 -2.46 0.23
N GLY A 24 20.82 -3.45 1.00
CA GLY A 24 22.16 -3.42 1.60
C GLY A 24 22.24 -2.83 3.01
N TYR A 25 21.10 -2.62 3.69
CA TYR A 25 21.13 -2.24 5.10
C TYR A 25 21.77 -3.34 5.96
N HIS A 26 22.64 -2.95 6.90
CA HIS A 26 23.46 -3.87 7.69
C HIS A 26 22.69 -4.82 8.63
N ARG A 27 21.39 -4.56 8.89
CA ARG A 27 20.51 -5.42 9.71
C ARG A 27 19.50 -6.10 8.80
N LEU A 28 19.16 -7.35 9.10
CA LEU A 28 18.15 -8.14 8.39
C LEU A 28 16.71 -7.65 8.69
N THR A 29 16.34 -6.48 8.17
CA THR A 29 15.06 -5.81 8.44
C THR A 29 13.92 -6.28 7.54
N THR A 30 14.20 -6.85 6.36
CA THR A 30 13.18 -7.22 5.38
C THR A 30 13.28 -8.68 4.88
N PRO A 31 13.55 -9.69 5.73
CA PRO A 31 13.90 -11.05 5.27
C PRO A 31 12.88 -11.69 4.32
N HIS A 32 11.59 -11.38 4.47
CA HIS A 32 10.54 -11.87 3.56
C HIS A 32 10.57 -11.19 2.19
N MET A 33 10.86 -9.89 2.13
CA MET A 33 11.03 -9.16 0.85
C MET A 33 12.33 -9.58 0.17
N ASP A 34 13.40 -9.78 0.94
CA ASP A 34 14.69 -10.31 0.46
C ASP A 34 14.48 -11.66 -0.25
N LYS A 35 13.73 -12.57 0.38
CA LYS A 35 13.39 -13.87 -0.21
C LYS A 35 12.50 -13.72 -1.45
N PHE A 36 11.48 -12.86 -1.40
CA PHE A 36 10.54 -12.66 -2.51
C PHE A 36 11.24 -12.08 -3.75
N ALA A 37 12.17 -11.14 -3.54
CA ALA A 37 12.96 -10.53 -4.62
C ALA A 37 13.80 -11.54 -5.40
N GLY A 38 14.17 -12.68 -4.80
CA GLY A 38 14.92 -13.75 -5.48
C GLY A 38 14.18 -14.40 -6.66
N GLY A 39 12.86 -14.25 -6.74
CA GLY A 39 12.05 -14.67 -7.89
C GLY A 39 11.48 -13.52 -8.72
N GLY A 40 11.88 -12.28 -8.44
CA GLY A 40 11.31 -11.06 -9.02
C GLY A 40 12.35 -10.15 -9.64
N ILE A 41 11.91 -8.92 -9.94
CA ILE A 41 12.77 -7.84 -10.41
C ILE A 41 12.84 -6.78 -9.31
N MET A 42 14.06 -6.36 -8.97
CA MET A 42 14.32 -5.29 -8.02
C MET A 42 14.87 -4.08 -8.77
N PHE A 43 14.31 -2.91 -8.50
CA PHE A 43 14.78 -1.64 -9.05
C PHE A 43 15.59 -0.90 -7.98
N GLN A 44 16.85 -0.55 -8.29
CA GLN A 44 17.73 0.16 -7.35
C GLN A 44 17.36 1.65 -7.19
N ASN A 45 16.73 2.23 -8.22
CA ASN A 45 16.40 3.65 -8.29
C ASN A 45 14.91 3.82 -8.59
N VAL A 46 14.11 3.96 -7.54
CA VAL A 46 12.68 4.29 -7.62
C VAL A 46 12.43 5.46 -6.70
N PHE A 47 11.95 6.56 -7.26
CA PHE A 47 11.72 7.80 -6.54
C PHE A 47 10.22 8.04 -6.37
N SER A 48 9.82 8.54 -5.21
CA SER A 48 8.42 8.95 -5.00
C SER A 48 8.08 10.09 -5.97
N PRO A 49 6.94 10.04 -6.67
CA PRO A 49 6.56 11.09 -7.62
C PRO A 49 6.20 12.41 -6.93
N SER A 50 5.85 12.36 -5.64
CA SER A 50 5.58 13.55 -4.83
C SER A 50 5.75 13.25 -3.34
N ILE A 51 5.85 14.31 -2.53
CA ILE A 51 5.83 14.29 -1.07
C ILE A 51 4.89 15.39 -0.59
N PRO A 52 4.06 15.16 0.44
CA PRO A 52 4.01 13.98 1.34
C PRO A 52 3.05 12.86 0.87
N THR A 53 2.58 11.99 1.78
CA THR A 53 1.82 10.77 1.47
C THR A 53 0.64 10.96 0.50
N THR A 54 -0.24 11.95 0.75
CA THR A 54 -1.45 12.17 -0.05
C THR A 54 -1.15 12.46 -1.54
N PRO A 55 -0.29 13.43 -1.91
CA PRO A 55 0.05 13.66 -3.31
C PRO A 55 0.86 12.50 -3.91
N GLY A 56 1.73 11.84 -3.14
CA GLY A 56 2.48 10.67 -3.60
C GLY A 56 1.58 9.54 -4.10
N TYR A 57 0.53 9.20 -3.34
CA TYR A 57 -0.45 8.19 -3.78
C TYR A 57 -1.33 8.67 -4.94
N ALA A 58 -1.76 9.94 -4.95
CA ALA A 58 -2.55 10.51 -6.04
C ALA A 58 -1.79 10.41 -7.37
N SER A 59 -0.52 10.81 -7.37
CA SER A 59 0.36 10.72 -8.52
C SER A 59 0.60 9.27 -8.96
N MET A 60 0.86 8.37 -8.01
CA MET A 60 1.08 6.96 -8.31
C MET A 60 -0.15 6.29 -8.95
N LEU A 61 -1.35 6.62 -8.51
CA LEU A 61 -2.58 6.01 -9.00
C LEU A 61 -3.07 6.62 -10.32
N THR A 62 -2.69 7.85 -10.66
CA THR A 62 -3.13 8.52 -11.91
C THR A 62 -2.05 8.59 -12.98
N GLY A 63 -0.78 8.41 -12.62
CA GLY A 63 0.36 8.65 -13.50
C GLY A 63 0.60 10.14 -13.80
N LYS A 64 0.11 11.03 -12.94
CA LYS A 64 0.20 12.50 -13.08
C LYS A 64 1.01 13.10 -11.94
N ASP A 65 1.57 14.29 -12.12
CA ASP A 65 2.24 15.01 -11.03
C ASP A 65 1.22 15.65 -10.07
N CYS A 66 1.71 16.28 -9.00
CA CYS A 66 0.84 16.92 -8.01
C CYS A 66 0.05 18.12 -8.56
N PHE A 67 0.54 18.78 -9.61
CA PHE A 67 -0.18 19.88 -10.25
C PHE A 67 -1.31 19.36 -11.13
N GLY A 68 -1.07 18.28 -11.88
CA GLY A 68 -2.09 17.61 -12.69
C GLY A 68 -3.16 16.91 -11.87
N THR A 69 -2.89 16.53 -10.62
CA THR A 69 -3.91 15.95 -9.74
C THR A 69 -4.64 16.98 -8.88
N ASP A 70 -4.12 18.21 -8.80
CA ASP A 70 -4.50 19.27 -7.82
C ASP A 70 -4.36 18.84 -6.33
N VAL A 71 -3.74 17.69 -6.10
CA VAL A 71 -3.42 17.20 -4.76
C VAL A 71 -1.98 17.59 -4.48
N VAL A 72 -1.79 18.68 -3.72
CA VAL A 72 -0.46 19.28 -3.48
C VAL A 72 0.00 19.24 -2.02
N ALA A 73 -0.84 18.80 -1.08
CA ALA A 73 -0.55 18.86 0.35
C ALA A 73 -0.99 17.60 1.12
N LEU A 74 -0.38 17.40 2.28
CA LEU A 74 -0.89 16.45 3.27
C LEU A 74 -2.27 16.91 3.72
N ARG A 75 -3.24 15.99 3.82
CA ARG A 75 -4.64 16.31 4.18
C ARG A 75 -5.29 17.32 3.22
N HIS A 76 -5.00 17.20 1.92
CA HIS A 76 -5.77 17.91 0.91
C HIS A 76 -7.27 17.76 1.18
N GLU A 77 -7.97 18.89 1.24
CA GLU A 77 -9.42 18.96 1.36
C GLU A 77 -10.00 19.09 -0.05
N GLY A 78 -10.83 18.13 -0.44
CA GLY A 78 -11.35 18.05 -1.81
C GLY A 78 -11.12 16.69 -2.43
N GLN A 79 -11.64 16.54 -3.65
CA GLN A 79 -11.41 15.36 -4.48
C GLN A 79 -10.31 15.67 -5.50
N MET A 80 -9.58 14.63 -5.88
CA MET A 80 -8.70 14.69 -7.03
C MET A 80 -9.50 15.01 -8.30
N LEU A 81 -8.90 15.69 -9.27
CA LEU A 81 -9.57 16.00 -10.53
C LEU A 81 -10.08 14.72 -11.23
N ASP A 82 -11.32 14.76 -11.72
CA ASP A 82 -12.00 13.61 -12.34
C ASP A 82 -11.54 13.32 -13.78
N GLU A 83 -10.82 14.25 -14.40
CA GLU A 83 -10.26 14.10 -15.74
C GLU A 83 -9.16 13.03 -15.85
N HIS A 84 -8.70 12.47 -14.74
CA HIS A 84 -7.61 11.52 -14.69
C HIS A 84 -8.07 10.17 -14.13
N PRO A 85 -8.37 9.17 -14.98
CA PRO A 85 -8.77 7.87 -14.46
C PRO A 85 -7.65 7.27 -13.60
N THR A 86 -8.00 6.74 -12.43
CA THR A 86 -7.07 6.04 -11.57
C THR A 86 -6.77 4.65 -12.13
N LEU A 87 -5.67 4.05 -11.69
CA LEU A 87 -5.32 2.66 -11.99
C LEU A 87 -6.48 1.71 -11.64
N ALA A 88 -7.18 1.96 -10.54
CA ALA A 88 -8.36 1.17 -10.16
C ALA A 88 -9.49 1.32 -11.19
N GLU A 89 -9.80 2.55 -11.64
CA GLU A 89 -10.84 2.81 -12.65
C GLU A 89 -10.50 2.16 -13.99
N VAL A 90 -9.23 2.25 -14.42
CA VAL A 90 -8.74 1.61 -15.64
C VAL A 90 -8.85 0.08 -15.55
N LEU A 91 -8.46 -0.51 -14.42
CA LEU A 91 -8.52 -1.96 -14.21
C LEU A 91 -9.98 -2.45 -14.14
N LYS A 92 -10.84 -1.73 -13.42
CA LYS A 92 -12.28 -2.01 -13.35
C LYS A 92 -12.93 -2.00 -14.73
N ALA A 93 -12.66 -0.98 -15.54
CA ALA A 93 -13.14 -0.92 -16.93
C ALA A 93 -12.65 -2.10 -17.79
N ASN A 94 -11.58 -2.77 -17.37
CA ASN A 94 -11.01 -3.97 -18.00
C ASN A 94 -11.43 -5.28 -17.30
N GLY A 95 -12.48 -5.27 -16.47
CA GLY A 95 -13.07 -6.46 -15.86
C GLY A 95 -12.32 -6.97 -14.62
N TYR A 96 -11.53 -6.12 -13.96
CA TYR A 96 -10.94 -6.47 -12.67
C TYR A 96 -11.89 -6.17 -11.51
N ASN A 97 -11.92 -7.05 -10.51
CA ASN A 97 -12.47 -6.74 -9.20
C ASN A 97 -11.44 -5.90 -8.42
N THR A 98 -11.78 -4.67 -8.03
CA THR A 98 -10.84 -3.73 -7.41
C THR A 98 -11.13 -3.51 -5.93
N THR A 99 -10.22 -3.96 -5.06
CA THR A 99 -10.31 -3.75 -3.61
C THR A 99 -9.11 -2.97 -3.09
N CYS A 100 -9.35 -1.93 -2.29
CA CYS A 100 -8.32 -1.27 -1.48
C CYS A 100 -8.55 -1.57 0.00
N ILE A 101 -7.48 -1.90 0.72
CA ILE A 101 -7.47 -2.00 2.18
C ILE A 101 -6.51 -0.95 2.72
N GLY A 102 -7.00 -0.03 3.55
CA GLY A 102 -6.22 1.14 3.95
C GLY A 102 -6.97 2.08 4.88
N PHE A 103 -6.75 3.39 4.70
CA PHE A 103 -7.45 4.47 5.40
C PHE A 103 -8.28 5.34 4.44
N THR A 104 -9.58 5.44 4.68
CA THR A 104 -10.49 6.33 3.94
C THR A 104 -10.14 7.83 4.09
N GLY A 105 -10.81 8.68 3.31
CA GLY A 105 -10.70 10.15 3.45
C GLY A 105 -9.53 10.80 2.72
N ASN A 106 -8.99 10.16 1.69
CA ASN A 106 -7.97 10.76 0.83
C ASN A 106 -8.25 10.48 -0.66
N ALA A 107 -7.71 11.32 -1.53
CA ALA A 107 -7.79 11.20 -2.99
C ALA A 107 -7.44 9.80 -3.52
N ALA A 108 -6.54 9.10 -2.83
CA ALA A 108 -6.09 7.77 -3.21
C ALA A 108 -7.10 6.63 -2.90
N SER A 109 -8.26 6.95 -2.33
CA SER A 109 -9.37 6.00 -2.19
C SER A 109 -10.28 5.93 -3.43
N ARG A 110 -10.11 6.78 -4.45
CA ARG A 110 -10.99 6.83 -5.63
C ARG A 110 -10.82 5.60 -6.54
N GLY A 111 -11.94 5.10 -7.05
CA GLY A 111 -11.97 4.17 -8.19
C GLY A 111 -12.09 2.69 -7.85
N PHE A 112 -11.97 2.33 -6.57
CA PHE A 112 -12.10 0.95 -6.10
C PHE A 112 -13.57 0.55 -5.95
N ASP A 113 -13.91 -0.69 -6.33
CA ASP A 113 -15.23 -1.30 -6.11
C ASP A 113 -15.51 -1.50 -4.62
N LYS A 114 -14.46 -1.89 -3.88
CA LYS A 114 -14.53 -2.13 -2.45
C LYS A 114 -13.40 -1.41 -1.73
N TYR A 115 -13.77 -0.76 -0.64
CA TYR A 115 -12.83 -0.14 0.27
C TYR A 115 -13.01 -0.76 1.66
N MET A 116 -11.91 -1.18 2.31
CA MET A 116 -11.94 -1.76 3.65
C MET A 116 -10.93 -1.06 4.55
N ASP A 117 -11.37 -0.64 5.73
CA ASP A 117 -10.50 -0.01 6.73
C ASP A 117 -9.92 -1.04 7.70
N TYR A 118 -8.84 -0.65 8.39
CA TYR A 118 -8.28 -1.39 9.51
C TYR A 118 -7.71 -0.43 10.57
N SER A 119 -7.56 -0.91 11.81
CA SER A 119 -6.95 -0.11 12.88
C SER A 119 -5.43 -0.05 12.72
N GLY A 120 -4.93 1.06 12.17
CA GLY A 120 -3.49 1.33 12.01
C GLY A 120 -2.95 2.47 12.87
N TRP A 121 -3.81 3.17 13.62
CA TRP A 121 -3.44 4.28 14.48
C TRP A 121 -3.71 3.94 15.94
N GLY A 122 -2.66 3.96 16.75
CA GLY A 122 -2.75 3.75 18.19
C GLY A 122 -2.25 2.38 18.65
N PRO A 123 -1.94 2.27 19.96
CA PRO A 123 -1.55 1.01 20.55
C PRO A 123 -2.75 0.13 20.92
N ASP A 124 -2.51 -1.17 21.08
CA ASP A 124 -3.34 -2.12 21.78
C ASP A 124 -3.17 -2.01 23.31
N GLU A 125 -3.82 -2.91 24.06
CA GLU A 125 -3.74 -2.99 25.52
C GLU A 125 -2.31 -3.18 26.06
N SER A 126 -1.38 -3.68 25.23
CA SER A 126 0.02 -3.88 25.59
C SER A 126 0.91 -2.66 25.33
N GLY A 127 0.33 -1.57 24.82
CA GLY A 127 1.06 -0.37 24.41
C GLY A 127 1.81 -0.54 23.08
N ARG A 128 1.44 -1.53 22.25
CA ARG A 128 2.07 -1.83 20.96
C ARG A 128 1.12 -1.54 19.83
N SER A 129 1.63 -1.16 18.66
CA SER A 129 0.79 -0.90 17.49
C SER A 129 1.00 -2.03 16.49
N PRO A 130 0.19 -3.11 16.52
CA PRO A 130 0.30 -4.23 15.59
C PRO A 130 -0.32 -3.89 14.23
N LYS A 131 0.15 -2.81 13.58
CA LYS A 131 -0.51 -2.22 12.40
C LYS A 131 -0.55 -3.20 11.23
N ALA A 132 0.57 -3.84 10.89
CA ALA A 132 0.62 -4.85 9.85
C ALA A 132 -0.22 -6.10 10.18
N GLU A 133 -0.30 -6.51 11.45
CA GLU A 133 -1.14 -7.65 11.83
C GLU A 133 -2.64 -7.33 11.70
N ASN A 134 -3.04 -6.13 12.11
CA ASN A 134 -4.42 -5.65 11.92
C ASN A 134 -4.79 -5.55 10.44
N MET A 135 -3.87 -5.08 9.59
CA MET A 135 -4.04 -5.13 8.14
C MET A 135 -4.25 -6.56 7.65
N ASN A 136 -3.39 -7.50 8.06
CA ASN A 136 -3.47 -8.90 7.62
C ASN A 136 -4.80 -9.58 8.01
N LYS A 137 -5.37 -9.24 9.18
CA LYS A 137 -6.69 -9.73 9.63
C LYS A 137 -7.82 -9.36 8.66
N VAL A 138 -7.68 -8.26 7.93
CA VAL A 138 -8.64 -7.81 6.91
C VAL A 138 -8.24 -8.31 5.53
N ALA A 139 -6.94 -8.27 5.19
CA ALA A 139 -6.43 -8.56 3.86
C ALA A 139 -6.46 -10.04 3.48
N ILE A 140 -6.14 -10.95 4.40
CA ILE A 140 -6.08 -12.38 4.09
C ILE A 140 -7.46 -12.94 3.74
N PRO A 141 -8.54 -12.70 4.51
CA PRO A 141 -9.88 -13.16 4.13
C PRO A 141 -10.36 -12.58 2.79
N GLU A 142 -10.09 -11.29 2.54
CA GLU A 142 -10.47 -10.65 1.28
C GLU A 142 -9.69 -11.22 0.08
N LEU A 143 -8.40 -11.51 0.25
CA LEU A 143 -7.60 -12.17 -0.77
C LEU A 143 -8.15 -13.56 -1.09
N HIS A 144 -8.55 -14.35 -0.09
CA HIS A 144 -9.19 -15.65 -0.31
C HIS A 144 -10.50 -15.51 -1.09
N ARG A 145 -11.37 -14.57 -0.68
CA ARG A 145 -12.62 -14.27 -1.40
C ARG A 145 -12.38 -13.90 -2.86
N LEU A 146 -11.38 -13.06 -3.13
CA LEU A 146 -11.02 -12.64 -4.50
C LEU A 146 -10.44 -13.81 -5.31
N ALA A 147 -9.66 -14.70 -4.69
CA ALA A 147 -9.05 -15.85 -5.35
C ALA A 147 -10.05 -16.95 -5.73
N GLU A 148 -11.22 -16.99 -5.10
CA GLU A 148 -12.32 -17.90 -5.44
C GLU A 148 -13.16 -17.44 -6.64
N GLN A 149 -12.95 -16.20 -7.12
CA GLN A 149 -13.68 -15.64 -8.26
C GLN A 149 -13.00 -15.95 -9.60
N GLU A 150 -13.80 -15.93 -10.69
CA GLU A 150 -13.28 -16.11 -12.04
C GLU A 150 -12.64 -14.82 -12.58
N GLU A 151 -13.16 -13.66 -12.17
CA GLU A 151 -12.65 -12.36 -12.55
C GLU A 151 -11.23 -12.14 -12.00
N PRO A 152 -10.31 -11.51 -12.76
CA PRO A 152 -9.03 -11.10 -12.21
C PRO A 152 -9.23 -10.01 -11.14
N PHE A 153 -8.34 -9.92 -10.16
CA PHE A 153 -8.45 -8.91 -9.11
C PHE A 153 -7.27 -7.94 -9.07
N PHE A 154 -7.54 -6.74 -8.56
CA PHE A 154 -6.56 -5.77 -8.12
C PHE A 154 -6.78 -5.50 -6.64
N LEU A 155 -5.88 -6.01 -5.81
CA LEU A 155 -5.88 -5.82 -4.37
C LEU A 155 -4.76 -4.86 -3.98
N PHE A 156 -5.13 -3.68 -3.52
CA PHE A 156 -4.18 -2.67 -3.05
C PHE A 156 -4.15 -2.61 -1.53
N LEU A 157 -3.00 -2.94 -0.92
CA LEU A 157 -2.79 -2.91 0.52
C LEU A 157 -1.96 -1.69 0.90
N ARG A 158 -2.55 -0.76 1.63
CA ARG A 158 -1.87 0.43 2.17
C ARG A 158 -1.41 0.20 3.59
N HIS A 159 -0.22 -0.35 3.74
CA HIS A 159 0.44 -0.58 5.03
C HIS A 159 0.84 0.73 5.70
N MET A 160 0.58 0.82 7.00
CA MET A 160 0.95 1.95 7.85
C MET A 160 2.31 1.77 8.53
N ASP A 161 2.80 0.56 8.75
CA ASP A 161 4.18 0.37 9.23
C ASP A 161 5.17 0.74 8.10
N PRO A 162 6.31 1.41 8.37
CA PRO A 162 6.84 1.79 9.69
C PRO A 162 6.39 3.16 10.22
N HIS A 163 5.38 3.85 9.67
CA HIS A 163 4.95 5.20 10.11
C HIS A 163 4.79 5.30 11.63
N SER A 164 5.15 6.46 12.18
CA SER A 164 4.99 6.79 13.61
C SER A 164 3.56 6.56 14.13
N PRO A 165 3.38 6.25 15.44
CA PRO A 165 4.41 6.02 16.45
C PRO A 165 5.12 4.67 16.28
N TYR A 166 6.44 4.64 16.54
CA TYR A 166 7.29 3.44 16.39
C TYR A 166 7.15 2.49 17.59
N LEU A 167 6.03 1.76 17.64
CA LEU A 167 5.69 0.84 18.73
C LEU A 167 5.57 -0.61 18.23
N PRO A 168 6.65 -1.21 17.67
CA PRO A 168 6.58 -2.52 17.04
C PRO A 168 6.14 -3.61 18.03
N PRO A 169 5.27 -4.54 17.62
CA PRO A 169 4.85 -5.66 18.47
C PRO A 169 6.01 -6.62 18.76
N ARG A 170 5.79 -7.56 19.70
CA ARG A 170 6.74 -8.68 19.88
C ARG A 170 6.64 -9.65 18.69
N PRO A 171 7.74 -10.29 18.26
CA PRO A 171 9.09 -10.19 18.81
C PRO A 171 9.90 -8.98 18.32
N TYR A 172 9.43 -8.26 17.29
CA TYR A 172 10.17 -7.22 16.55
C TYR A 172 10.71 -6.05 17.40
N LYS A 173 10.12 -5.78 18.57
CA LYS A 173 10.63 -4.75 19.48
C LYS A 173 12.12 -4.89 19.83
N ARG A 174 12.64 -6.11 19.99
CA ARG A 174 13.99 -6.34 20.54
C ARG A 174 14.96 -7.06 19.60
N ILE A 175 14.56 -7.32 18.36
CA ILE A 175 15.37 -8.14 17.44
C ILE A 175 16.70 -7.49 17.01
N PHE A 176 16.88 -6.20 17.26
CA PHE A 176 18.10 -5.45 16.95
C PHE A 176 18.64 -4.60 18.13
N TYR A 177 18.29 -4.99 19.36
CA TYR A 177 18.80 -4.39 20.60
C TYR A 177 19.81 -5.31 21.27
#